data_AF-A0A2U1SQX3-F1
#
_entry.id   AF-A0A2U1SQX3-F1
#
_cell.length_a   1.000
_cell.length_b   1.000
_cell.length_c   1.000
_cell.angle_alpha   90.00
_cell.angle_beta   90.00
_cell.angle_gamma   90.00
#
_symmetry.space_group_name_H-M   'P 1'
#
loop_
_entity.id
_entity.type
_entity.pdbx_description
1 polymer ?
#
loop_
_entity_poly.entity_id
_entity_poly.type
_entity_poly.pdbx_seq_one_letter_code
_entity_poly.pdbx_strand_id
1 'polypeptide(L)'
;MSFGLENFKNTPLGEKVGEMLNNPAQISDMIALSRHRIPAVQDLGKPILALGMPITDEDKKLIGRWVKDVMEAHGYTTDPKSKGRVAPGNLFTTGAIYYSKVIHGGGVAA
;
A
#
# COMPACT_ATOMS: atom_id res chain seq x y z
N MET A 1 -19.05 4.72 1.93
CA MET A 1 -18.82 5.54 3.14
C MET A 1 -17.39 5.32 3.64
N SER A 2 -16.52 6.33 3.55
CA SER A 2 -15.09 6.27 3.94
C SER A 2 -14.81 6.86 5.33
N PHE A 3 -15.85 7.04 6.17
CA PHE A 3 -15.79 7.82 7.42
C PHE A 3 -14.60 7.45 8.34
N GLY A 4 -14.22 6.17 8.43
CA GLY A 4 -13.07 5.75 9.24
C GLY A 4 -11.70 6.15 8.67
N LEU A 5 -11.54 6.11 7.34
CA LEU A 5 -10.25 6.41 6.71
C LEU A 5 -9.98 7.92 6.71
N GLU A 6 -10.97 8.75 6.40
CA GLU A 6 -10.80 10.20 6.41
C GLU A 6 -10.49 10.71 7.83
N ASN A 7 -11.13 10.14 8.85
CA ASN A 7 -10.78 10.45 10.25
C ASN A 7 -9.35 10.02 10.58
N PHE A 8 -8.92 8.84 10.14
CA PHE A 8 -7.55 8.37 10.35
C PHE A 8 -6.51 9.27 9.70
N LYS A 9 -6.74 9.74 8.47
CA LYS A 9 -5.84 10.67 7.75
C LYS A 9 -5.56 11.96 8.53
N ASN A 10 -6.49 12.40 9.38
CA ASN A 10 -6.35 13.60 10.22
C ASN A 10 -5.70 13.33 11.59
N THR A 11 -5.24 12.11 11.86
CA THR A 11 -4.48 11.78 13.08
C THR A 11 -2.98 12.01 12.84
N PRO A 12 -2.16 12.19 13.89
CA PRO A 12 -0.70 12.31 13.73
C PRO A 12 -0.05 11.13 12.99
N LEU A 13 -0.55 9.91 13.22
CA LEU A 13 -0.11 8.73 12.48
C LEU A 13 -0.54 8.79 11.02
N GLY A 14 -1.79 9.17 10.75
CA GLY A 14 -2.32 9.34 9.40
C GLY A 14 -1.58 10.41 8.60
N GLU A 15 -1.21 11.53 9.19
CA GLU A 15 -0.41 12.57 8.55
C GLU A 15 0.95 12.02 8.12
N LYS A 16 1.65 11.30 9.00
CA LYS A 16 2.95 10.69 8.69
C LYS A 16 2.87 9.62 7.62
N VAL A 17 1.84 8.77 7.67
CA VAL A 17 1.58 7.79 6.61
C VAL A 17 1.24 8.50 5.30
N GLY A 18 0.50 9.61 5.35
CA GLY A 18 0.16 10.43 4.20
C GLY A 18 1.37 11.08 3.54
N GLU A 19 2.31 11.61 4.33
CA GLU A 19 3.59 12.12 3.83
C GLU A 19 4.34 11.04 3.03
N MET A 20 4.38 9.79 3.54
CA MET A 20 5.00 8.66 2.85
C MET A 20 4.24 8.29 1.57
N LEU A 21 2.91 8.23 1.63
CA LEU A 21 2.05 7.82 0.51
C LEU A 21 1.91 8.89 -0.59
N ASN A 22 2.26 10.15 -0.30
CA ASN A 22 2.35 11.22 -1.29
C ASN A 22 3.76 11.38 -1.87
N ASN A 23 4.77 10.67 -1.33
CA ASN A 23 6.13 10.73 -1.84
C ASN A 23 6.28 9.86 -3.11
N PRO A 24 6.59 10.45 -4.28
CA PRO A 24 6.71 9.70 -5.53
C PRO A 24 7.76 8.58 -5.49
N ALA A 25 8.85 8.75 -4.74
CA ALA A 25 9.87 7.72 -4.58
C ALA A 25 9.31 6.47 -3.87
N GLN A 26 8.57 6.71 -2.77
CA GLN A 26 7.92 5.63 -2.00
C GLN A 26 6.88 4.89 -2.85
N ILE A 27 6.10 5.61 -3.65
CA ILE A 27 5.12 4.99 -4.55
C ILE A 27 5.82 4.14 -5.62
N SER A 28 6.93 4.64 -6.18
CA SER A 28 7.76 3.88 -7.13
C SER A 28 8.32 2.59 -6.52
N ASP A 29 8.78 2.63 -5.27
CA ASP A 29 9.30 1.46 -4.56
C ASP A 29 8.20 0.44 -4.27
N MET A 30 7.03 0.86 -3.80
CA MET A 30 5.85 0.00 -3.65
C MET A 30 5.43 -0.70 -4.96
N ILE A 31 5.49 0.04 -6.08
CA ILE A 31 5.24 -0.49 -7.42
C ILE A 31 6.31 -1.52 -7.81
N ALA A 32 7.59 -1.21 -7.56
CA ALA A 32 8.71 -2.10 -7.85
C ALA A 32 8.59 -3.42 -7.06
N LEU A 33 8.28 -3.35 -5.76
CA LEU A 33 8.01 -4.53 -4.94
C LEU A 33 6.87 -5.37 -5.52
N SER A 34 5.77 -4.73 -5.92
CA SER A 34 4.61 -5.41 -6.50
C SER A 34 4.97 -6.14 -7.80
N ARG A 35 5.81 -5.54 -8.67
CA ARG A 35 6.35 -6.19 -9.88
C ARG A 35 7.17 -7.43 -9.57
N HIS A 36 7.88 -7.43 -8.44
CA HIS A 36 8.64 -8.58 -7.93
C HIS A 36 7.80 -9.55 -7.08
N ARG A 37 6.46 -9.42 -7.09
CA ARG A 37 5.55 -10.26 -6.30
C ARG A 37 5.75 -10.14 -4.79
N ILE A 38 6.25 -9.00 -4.33
CA ILE A 38 6.42 -8.65 -2.92
C ILE A 38 5.27 -7.71 -2.52
N PRO A 39 4.68 -7.86 -1.32
CA PRO A 39 3.62 -6.96 -0.86
C PRO A 39 4.07 -5.50 -0.81
N ALA A 40 3.27 -4.59 -1.38
CA ALA A 40 3.60 -3.16 -1.43
C ALA A 40 3.82 -2.56 -0.02
N VAL A 41 2.99 -2.97 0.95
CA VAL A 41 3.07 -2.50 2.35
C VAL A 41 4.39 -2.82 3.06
N GLN A 42 5.21 -3.72 2.49
CA GLN A 42 6.54 -4.03 3.04
C GLN A 42 7.46 -2.81 3.04
N ASP A 43 7.30 -1.93 2.05
CA ASP A 43 8.09 -0.70 1.93
C ASP A 43 7.79 0.28 3.09
N LEU A 44 6.55 0.28 3.57
CA LEU A 44 6.07 1.16 4.64
C LEU A 44 6.26 0.57 6.05
N GLY A 45 6.40 -0.76 6.15
CA GLY A 45 6.36 -1.46 7.44
C GLY A 45 7.44 -1.02 8.43
N LYS A 46 8.69 -0.86 7.97
CA LYS A 46 9.80 -0.38 8.81
C LYS A 46 9.74 1.13 9.07
N PRO A 47 9.53 2.01 8.06
CA PRO A 47 9.39 3.44 8.29
C PRO A 47 8.30 3.79 9.31
N ILE A 48 7.14 3.13 9.25
CA ILE A 48 6.05 3.39 10.19
C ILE A 48 6.41 2.91 11.61
N LEU A 49 7.04 1.74 11.77
CA LEU A 49 7.51 1.28 13.09
C LEU A 49 8.55 2.22 13.69
N ALA A 50 9.43 2.80 12.87
CA ALA A 50 10.47 3.71 13.33
C ALA A 50 9.92 5.02 13.92
N LEU A 51 8.65 5.34 13.67
CA LEU A 51 7.97 6.49 14.29
C LEU A 51 7.75 6.30 15.80
N GLY A 52 7.84 5.07 16.32
CA GLY A 52 7.69 4.78 17.75
C GLY A 52 6.28 5.03 18.30
N MET A 53 5.29 5.25 17.43
CA MET A 53 3.90 5.48 17.81
C MET A 53 3.16 4.16 18.09
N PRO A 54 2.19 4.14 19.02
CA PRO A 54 1.27 3.02 19.16
C PRO A 54 0.46 2.83 17.88
N ILE A 55 0.41 1.59 17.36
CA ILE A 55 -0.34 1.25 16.15
C ILE A 55 -1.26 0.08 16.45
N THR A 56 -2.56 0.30 16.31
CA THR A 56 -3.57 -0.73 16.53
C THR A 56 -3.78 -1.58 15.27
N ASP A 57 -4.45 -2.73 15.42
CA ASP A 57 -4.80 -3.55 14.26
C ASP A 57 -5.83 -2.88 13.35
N GLU A 58 -6.63 -1.93 13.86
CA GLU A 58 -7.54 -1.14 13.05
C GLU A 58 -6.76 -0.12 12.20
N ASP A 59 -5.76 0.54 12.76
CA ASP A 59 -4.86 1.44 12.01
C ASP A 59 -4.18 0.70 10.86
N LYS A 60 -3.70 -0.52 11.09
CA LYS A 60 -3.09 -1.36 10.04
C LYS A 60 -4.07 -1.63 8.89
N LYS A 61 -5.34 -1.89 9.16
CA LYS A 61 -6.36 -2.07 8.11
C LYS A 61 -6.60 -0.78 7.34
N LEU A 62 -6.64 0.37 8.02
CA LEU A 62 -6.83 1.67 7.40
C LEU A 62 -5.64 2.06 6.52
N ILE A 63 -4.41 1.82 6.99
CA ILE A 63 -3.18 2.00 6.20
C ILE A 63 -3.22 1.09 4.97
N GLY A 64 -3.53 -0.20 5.14
CA GLY A 64 -3.63 -1.14 4.02
C GLY A 64 -4.68 -0.74 2.98
N ARG A 65 -5.82 -0.18 3.43
CA ARG A 65 -6.85 0.38 2.55
C ARG A 65 -6.33 1.62 1.81
N TRP A 66 -5.64 2.53 2.48
CA TRP A 66 -5.09 3.72 1.84
C TRP A 66 -4.02 3.38 0.80
N VAL A 67 -3.14 2.43 1.11
CA VAL A 67 -2.17 1.89 0.14
C VAL A 67 -2.89 1.36 -1.11
N LYS A 68 -4.02 0.67 -0.93
CA LYS A 68 -4.84 0.22 -2.06
C LYS A 68 -5.33 1.39 -2.90
N ASP A 69 -5.93 2.41 -2.27
CA ASP A 69 -6.45 3.58 -2.98
C ASP A 69 -5.35 4.30 -3.78
N VAL A 70 -4.14 4.42 -3.20
CA VAL A 70 -2.97 5.00 -3.88
C VAL A 70 -2.53 4.13 -5.06
N MET A 71 -2.34 2.84 -4.86
CA MET A 71 -1.91 1.94 -5.94
C MET A 71 -2.94 1.91 -7.09
N GLU A 72 -4.24 1.95 -6.78
CA GLU A 72 -5.31 2.03 -7.78
C GLU A 72 -5.29 3.34 -8.58
N ALA A 73 -5.01 4.47 -7.93
CA ALA A 73 -4.80 5.75 -8.63
C ALA A 73 -3.61 5.70 -9.61
N HIS A 74 -2.61 4.86 -9.34
CA HIS A 74 -1.45 4.63 -10.21
C HIS A 74 -1.65 3.51 -11.24
N GLY A 75 -2.89 3.04 -11.45
CA GLY A 75 -3.21 2.04 -12.46
C GLY A 75 -2.81 0.62 -12.07
N TYR A 76 -2.66 0.33 -10.79
CA TYR A 76 -2.44 -1.01 -10.27
C TYR A 76 -3.72 -1.55 -9.63
N THR A 77 -3.85 -2.86 -9.54
CA THR A 77 -4.97 -3.49 -8.85
C THR A 77 -4.52 -4.78 -8.17
N THR A 78 -5.37 -5.33 -7.32
CA THR A 78 -5.10 -6.56 -6.57
C THR A 78 -6.39 -7.36 -6.43
N ASP A 79 -6.26 -8.68 -6.37
CA ASP A 79 -7.36 -9.59 -6.05
C ASP A 79 -7.18 -10.18 -4.63
N PRO A 80 -8.21 -10.81 -4.03
CA PRO A 80 -8.11 -11.39 -2.69
C PRO A 80 -7.07 -12.50 -2.53
N LYS A 81 -6.68 -13.17 -3.61
CA LYS A 81 -5.68 -14.26 -3.64
C LYS A 81 -4.26 -13.73 -3.81
N SER A 82 -4.11 -12.53 -4.37
CA SER A 82 -2.84 -11.82 -4.54
C SER A 82 -2.35 -11.19 -3.24
N LYS A 83 -1.95 -12.05 -2.30
CA LYS A 83 -1.36 -11.66 -1.02
C LYS A 83 -0.06 -12.41 -0.78
N GLY A 84 0.87 -11.76 -0.09
CA GLY A 84 2.17 -12.34 0.27
C GLY A 84 2.51 -12.11 1.74
N ARG A 85 3.48 -12.89 2.22
CA ARG A 85 4.12 -12.60 3.51
C ARG A 85 5.05 -11.42 3.36
N VAL A 86 5.05 -10.57 4.37
CA VAL A 86 6.02 -9.49 4.52
C VAL A 86 7.21 -10.05 5.32
N ALA A 87 8.42 -9.53 5.06
CA ALA A 87 9.62 -9.94 5.80
C ALA A 87 9.43 -9.78 7.33
N PRO A 88 10.01 -10.67 8.15
CA PRO A 88 9.89 -10.62 9.61
C PRO A 88 10.44 -9.30 10.17
N GLY A 89 9.88 -8.85 11.29
CA GLY A 89 10.24 -7.57 11.92
C GLY A 89 9.59 -6.33 11.30
N ASN A 90 8.58 -6.51 10.44
CA ASN A 90 7.75 -5.43 9.89
C ASN A 90 6.45 -5.24 10.67
N LEU A 91 5.83 -4.06 10.49
CA LEU A 91 4.50 -3.75 11.04
C LEU A 91 3.43 -4.74 10.58
N PHE A 92 3.52 -5.13 9.32
CA PHE A 92 2.58 -6.03 8.68
C PHE A 92 3.19 -7.43 8.61
N THR A 93 2.36 -8.45 8.84
CA THR A 93 2.72 -9.86 8.65
C THR A 93 2.45 -10.32 7.22
N THR A 94 1.39 -9.78 6.61
CA THR A 94 0.97 -10.05 5.24
C THR A 94 0.48 -8.78 4.57
N GLY A 95 0.47 -8.77 3.23
CA GLY A 95 -0.05 -7.64 2.47
C GLY A 95 -0.45 -8.02 1.06
N ALA A 96 -1.15 -7.09 0.40
CA ALA A 96 -1.56 -7.25 -1.00
C ALA A 96 -0.36 -7.09 -1.95
N ILE A 97 -0.34 -7.91 -2.99
CA ILE A 97 0.59 -7.83 -4.12
C ILE A 97 -0.20 -7.27 -5.29
N TYR A 98 0.26 -6.15 -5.84
CA TYR A 98 -0.45 -5.49 -6.92
C TYR A 98 0.10 -5.91 -8.29
N TYR A 99 -0.76 -5.84 -9.30
CA TYR A 99 -0.39 -6.00 -10.70
C TYR A 99 -0.95 -4.84 -11.51
N SER A 100 -0.26 -4.49 -12.60
CA SER A 100 -0.71 -3.40 -13.46
C SER A 100 -2.06 -3.76 -14.08
N LYS A 101 -3.01 -2.83 -13.99
CA LYS A 101 -4.28 -2.89 -14.69
C LYS A 101 -4.01 -2.55 -16.17
N VAL A 102 -3.34 -3.47 -16.87
CA VAL A 102 -3.19 -3.35 -18.32
C VAL A 102 -4.59 -3.50 -18.91
N ILE A 103 -5.17 -2.39 -19.35
CA ILE A 103 -6.31 -2.43 -20.26
C ILE A 103 -5.76 -3.10 -21.52
N HIS A 104 -6.17 -4.33 -21.81
CA HIS A 104 -5.94 -4.91 -23.13
C HIS A 104 -6.70 -4.07 -24.16
N GLY A 105 -6.03 -3.04 -24.69
CA GLY A 105 -6.49 -2.24 -25.80
C GLY A 105 -5.35 -2.17 -26.82
N GLY A 106 -5.51 -2.87 -27.93
CA GLY A 106 -4.68 -2.68 -29.13
C GLY A 106 -3.61 -3.73 -29.37
N GLY A 107 -4.01 -5.00 -29.52
CA GLY A 107 -3.29 -5.86 -30.45
C GLY A 107 -3.57 -5.33 -31.86
N VAL A 108 -2.63 -4.54 -32.40
CA VAL A 108 -2.61 -4.22 -33.83
C VAL A 108 -2.21 -5.52 -34.52
N ALA A 109 -3.17 -6.18 -35.15
CA ALA A 109 -2.87 -7.21 -36.14
C ALA A 109 -2.13 -6.53 -37.29
N ALA A 110 -0.86 -6.89 -37.45
CA ALA A 110 -0.11 -6.65 -38.69
C ALA A 110 -0.48 -7.72 -39.71
#